data_AF-A0A2D2D1M0-F1
#
_entry.id   AF-A0A2D2D1M0-F1
#
_cell.length_a   1.000
_cell.length_b   1.000
_cell.length_c   1.000
_cell.angle_alpha   90.00
_cell.angle_beta   90.00
_cell.angle_gamma   90.00
#
_symmetry.space_group_name_H-M   'P 1'
#
loop_
_entity.id
_entity.type
_entity.pdbx_description
1 polymer ?
#
loop_
_entity_poly.entity_id
_entity_poly.type
_entity_poly.pdbx_seq_one_letter_code
_entity_poly.pdbx_strand_id
1 'polypeptide(L)'
;MEMRETLARNLRKYRRAQRLSQEELGHRAELDRTYISSIERCVYSATVDVVGRLADALGIPALELLRPASESAEAKSSSATSAEGAGTKGQPKKSAKPSRKSEGPAQRRATARKKPGP
;
A
#
# COMPACT_ATOMS: atom_id res chain seq x y z
N MET A 1 -25.96 4.58 2.31
CA MET A 1 -24.66 4.52 1.60
C MET A 1 -24.42 3.09 1.22
N GLU A 2 -24.11 2.85 -0.04
CA GLU A 2 -23.70 1.53 -0.51
C GLU A 2 -22.32 1.17 0.07
N MET A 3 -22.00 -0.12 0.23
CA MET A 3 -20.72 -0.57 0.83
C MET A 3 -19.49 0.05 0.12
N ARG A 4 -19.58 0.24 -1.20
CA ARG A 4 -18.53 0.86 -2.02
C ARG A 4 -18.26 2.31 -1.63
N GLU A 5 -19.30 3.07 -1.31
CA GLU A 5 -19.17 4.47 -0.87
C GLU A 5 -18.52 4.55 0.50
N THR A 6 -18.86 3.61 1.39
CA THR A 6 -18.24 3.50 2.71
C THR A 6 -16.74 3.25 2.59
N LEU A 7 -16.34 2.28 1.74
CA LEU A 7 -14.94 1.99 1.44
C LEU A 7 -14.23 3.23 0.87
N ALA A 8 -14.77 3.84 -0.17
CA ALA A 8 -14.14 4.98 -0.84
C ALA A 8 -13.91 6.17 0.11
N ARG A 9 -14.92 6.49 0.93
CA ARG A 9 -14.85 7.54 1.95
C ARG A 9 -13.77 7.23 3.00
N ASN A 10 -13.78 6.03 3.56
CA ASN A 10 -12.85 5.64 4.61
C ASN A 10 -11.41 5.53 4.09
N LEU A 11 -11.22 4.98 2.89
CA LEU A 11 -9.93 4.93 2.22
C LEU A 11 -9.32 6.34 2.08
N ARG A 12 -10.12 7.29 1.55
CA ARG A 12 -9.70 8.68 1.39
C ARG A 12 -9.40 9.36 2.72
N LYS A 13 -10.19 9.08 3.76
CA LYS A 13 -10.01 9.58 5.13
C LYS A 13 -8.66 9.12 5.70
N TYR A 14 -8.41 7.81 5.74
CA TYR A 14 -7.20 7.25 6.35
C TYR A 14 -5.94 7.61 5.55
N ARG A 15 -6.02 7.59 4.21
CA ARG A 15 -4.91 8.02 3.35
C ARG A 15 -4.49 9.47 3.64
N ARG A 16 -5.47 10.38 3.74
CA ARG A 16 -5.21 11.80 4.03
C ARG A 16 -4.71 12.02 5.45
N ALA A 17 -5.24 11.29 6.43
CA ALA A 17 -4.76 11.37 7.81
C ALA A 17 -3.26 11.02 7.91
N GLN A 18 -2.79 10.10 7.07
CA GLN A 18 -1.37 9.71 6.98
C GLN A 18 -0.57 10.53 5.95
N ARG A 19 -1.17 11.56 5.34
CA ARG A 19 -0.55 12.42 4.31
C ARG A 19 0.01 11.64 3.10
N LEU A 20 -0.58 10.50 2.77
CA LEU A 20 -0.16 9.69 1.64
C LEU A 20 -0.79 10.21 0.33
N SER A 21 -0.01 10.24 -0.74
CA SER A 21 -0.56 10.40 -2.10
C SER A 21 -1.26 9.10 -2.53
N GLN A 22 -2.09 9.15 -3.58
CA GLN A 22 -2.68 7.93 -4.15
C GLN A 22 -1.60 6.99 -4.71
N GLU A 23 -0.52 7.57 -5.24
CA GLU A 23 0.62 6.84 -5.81
C GLU A 23 1.40 6.12 -4.71
N GLU A 24 1.69 6.81 -3.61
CA GLU A 24 2.36 6.24 -2.45
C GLU A 24 1.53 5.12 -1.82
N LEU A 25 0.21 5.32 -1.67
CA LEU A 25 -0.67 4.26 -1.17
C LEU A 25 -0.71 3.07 -2.15
N GLY A 26 -0.78 3.34 -3.45
CA GLY A 26 -0.71 2.31 -4.49
C GLY A 26 0.56 1.49 -4.35
N HIS A 27 1.72 2.14 -4.27
CA HIS A 27 3.02 1.48 -4.11
C HIS A 27 3.05 0.60 -2.85
N ARG A 28 2.61 1.11 -1.69
CA ARG A 28 2.57 0.34 -0.42
C ARG A 28 1.61 -0.85 -0.47
N ALA A 29 0.49 -0.71 -1.16
CA ALA A 29 -0.49 -1.76 -1.32
C ALA A 29 -0.18 -2.70 -2.49
N GLU A 30 0.89 -2.45 -3.26
CA GLU A 30 1.24 -3.12 -4.52
C GLU A 30 0.14 -2.98 -5.62
N LEU A 31 -0.60 -1.87 -5.61
CA LEU A 31 -1.70 -1.55 -6.52
C LEU A 31 -1.38 -0.36 -7.41
N ASP A 32 -1.96 -0.33 -8.61
CA ASP A 32 -1.82 0.82 -9.50
C ASP A 32 -2.55 2.06 -8.95
N ARG A 33 -1.92 3.23 -9.06
CA ARG A 33 -2.49 4.53 -8.67
C ARG A 33 -3.88 4.77 -9.28
N THR A 34 -4.09 4.36 -10.52
CA THR A 34 -5.37 4.49 -11.24
C THR A 34 -6.45 3.62 -10.61
N TYR A 35 -6.09 2.46 -10.09
CA TYR A 35 -7.01 1.60 -9.35
C TYR A 35 -7.39 2.22 -8.01
N ILE A 36 -6.42 2.77 -7.26
CA ILE A 36 -6.68 3.56 -6.04
C ILE A 36 -7.64 4.73 -6.34
N SER A 37 -7.36 5.49 -7.39
CA SER A 37 -8.21 6.60 -7.83
C SER A 37 -9.63 6.15 -8.20
N SER A 38 -9.77 4.97 -8.81
CA SER A 38 -11.08 4.42 -9.18
C SER A 38 -11.87 3.94 -7.97
N ILE A 39 -11.22 3.36 -6.97
CA ILE A 39 -11.85 2.98 -5.69
C ILE A 39 -12.31 4.24 -4.94
N GLU A 40 -11.46 5.26 -4.81
CA GLU A 40 -11.83 6.52 -4.12
C GLU A 40 -12.97 7.29 -4.79
N ARG A 41 -13.22 7.03 -6.08
CA ARG A 41 -14.32 7.61 -6.87
C ARG A 41 -15.55 6.70 -7.00
N CYS A 42 -15.56 5.54 -6.34
CA CYS A 42 -16.62 4.52 -6.44
C CYS A 42 -16.87 3.97 -7.86
N VAL A 43 -15.88 4.06 -8.77
CA VAL A 43 -16.03 3.56 -10.16
C VAL A 43 -15.91 2.04 -10.22
N TYR A 44 -15.04 1.46 -9.38
CA TYR A 44 -14.83 0.01 -9.31
C TYR A 44 -15.04 -0.54 -7.90
N SER A 45 -15.45 -1.81 -7.86
CA SER A 45 -15.49 -2.60 -6.63
C SER A 45 -14.09 -3.16 -6.34
N ALA A 46 -13.65 -3.03 -5.09
CA ALA A 46 -12.48 -3.75 -4.59
C ALA A 46 -12.86 -5.18 -4.24
N THR A 47 -11.97 -6.14 -4.49
CA THR A 47 -12.09 -7.49 -3.91
C THR A 47 -11.76 -7.45 -2.42
N VAL A 48 -12.11 -8.50 -1.69
CA VAL A 48 -11.78 -8.62 -0.27
C VAL A 48 -10.25 -8.60 -0.06
N ASP A 49 -9.48 -9.25 -0.94
CA ASP A 49 -8.01 -9.23 -0.88
C ASP A 49 -7.43 -7.82 -1.05
N VAL A 50 -8.02 -7.02 -1.95
CA VAL A 50 -7.63 -5.62 -2.14
C VAL A 50 -7.93 -4.81 -0.89
N VAL A 51 -9.06 -5.03 -0.22
CA VAL A 51 -9.38 -4.37 1.05
C VAL A 51 -8.34 -4.74 2.12
N GLY A 52 -7.93 -6.00 2.21
CA GLY A 52 -6.86 -6.45 3.11
C GLY A 52 -5.54 -5.73 2.85
N ARG A 53 -5.08 -5.71 1.59
CA ARG A 53 -3.83 -5.03 1.19
C ARG A 53 -3.84 -3.53 1.47
N LEU A 54 -4.98 -2.87 1.24
CA LEU A 54 -5.15 -1.45 1.57
C LEU A 54 -5.09 -1.21 3.08
N ALA A 55 -5.71 -2.10 3.87
CA ALA A 55 -5.70 -2.02 5.33
C ALA A 55 -4.27 -2.20 5.87
N ASP A 56 -3.53 -3.18 5.36
CA ASP A 56 -2.13 -3.43 5.71
C ASP A 56 -1.24 -2.24 5.34
N ALA A 57 -1.39 -1.71 4.12
CA ALA A 57 -0.64 -0.54 3.66
C ALA A 57 -0.91 0.73 4.49
N LEU A 58 -2.10 0.82 5.09
CA LEU A 58 -2.51 1.90 5.98
C LEU A 58 -2.23 1.59 7.46
N GLY A 59 -1.83 0.36 7.82
CA GLY A 59 -1.61 -0.07 9.20
C GLY A 59 -2.88 -0.02 10.07
N ILE A 60 -4.05 -0.29 9.50
CA ILE A 60 -5.34 -0.30 10.21
C ILE A 60 -6.06 -1.64 10.02
N PRO A 61 -6.98 -2.04 10.92
CA PRO A 61 -7.85 -3.18 10.67
C PRO A 61 -8.72 -2.98 9.42
N ALA A 62 -8.93 -4.02 8.61
CA ALA A 62 -9.77 -3.95 7.42
C ALA A 62 -11.21 -3.50 7.71
N LEU A 63 -11.73 -3.80 8.91
CA LEU A 63 -13.04 -3.32 9.37
C LEU A 63 -13.14 -1.79 9.36
N GLU A 64 -12.06 -1.06 9.63
CA GLU A 64 -12.06 0.41 9.59
C GLU A 64 -12.34 0.97 8.20
N LEU A 65 -11.97 0.23 7.15
CA LEU A 65 -12.30 0.60 5.77
C LEU A 65 -13.79 0.39 5.48
N LEU A 66 -14.45 -0.55 6.14
CA LEU A 66 -15.85 -0.92 5.89
C LEU A 66 -16.83 -0.36 6.93
N ARG A 67 -16.35 0.27 8.01
CA ARG A 67 -17.21 0.81 9.06
C ARG A 67 -18.06 2.00 8.57
N PRO A 68 -19.40 1.95 8.70
CA PRO A 68 -20.27 3.05 8.32
C PRO A 68 -20.07 4.27 9.23
N ALA A 69 -20.51 5.45 8.75
CA ALA A 69 -20.35 6.70 9.49
C ALA A 69 -21.15 6.75 10.80
N SER A 70 -22.31 6.08 10.83
CA SER A 70 -23.19 6.00 12.01
C SER A 70 -22.49 5.36 13.21
N GLU A 71 -21.84 4.21 13.02
CA GLU A 71 -21.15 3.48 14.09
C GLU A 71 -19.86 4.17 14.56
N SER A 72 -19.26 5.02 13.73
CA SER A 72 -18.04 5.74 14.07
C SER A 72 -18.26 6.81 15.16
N ALA A 73 -19.50 7.27 15.34
CA ALA A 73 -19.88 8.24 16.37
C ALA A 73 -20.15 7.58 17.73
N GLU A 74 -20.73 6.37 17.72
CA GLU A 74 -21.13 5.65 18.94
C GLU A 74 -19.92 5.07 19.70
N ALA A 75 -18.89 4.59 18.99
CA ALA A 75 -17.68 4.03 19.61
C ALA A 75 -16.83 5.04 20.40
N LYS A 76 -17.02 6.35 20.19
CA LYS A 76 -16.32 7.40 20.95
C LYS A 76 -16.98 7.70 22.30
N SER A 77 -18.22 7.26 22.51
CA SER A 77 -18.96 7.46 23.77
C SER A 77 -18.72 6.35 24.80
N SER A 78 -18.32 5.14 24.35
CA SER A 78 -18.25 3.94 25.19
C SER A 78 -16.85 3.52 25.67
N SER A 79 -15.78 4.19 25.26
CA SER A 79 -14.39 3.79 25.59
C SER A 79 -13.84 4.35 26.92
N ALA A 80 -14.70 4.84 27.81
CA ALA A 80 -14.32 5.18 29.19
C ALA A 80 -14.37 3.98 30.16
N THR A 81 -14.68 2.76 29.70
CA THR A 81 -14.74 1.58 30.57
C THR A 81 -14.07 0.35 29.96
N SER A 82 -13.14 -0.18 30.75
CA SER A 82 -12.55 -1.51 30.72
C SER A 82 -11.32 -1.72 29.82
N ALA A 83 -10.18 -1.64 30.50
CA ALA A 83 -8.91 -2.22 30.11
C ALA A 83 -8.96 -3.75 30.19
N GLU A 84 -8.49 -4.41 29.13
CA GLU A 84 -7.83 -5.73 29.04
C GLU A 84 -7.57 -5.93 27.52
N GLY A 85 -6.39 -6.17 26.98
CA GLY A 85 -5.34 -7.07 27.43
C GLY A 85 -5.08 -8.07 26.30
N ALA A 86 -4.35 -7.67 25.25
CA ALA A 86 -3.81 -8.61 24.25
C ALA A 86 -2.60 -8.00 23.54
N GLY A 87 -1.42 -8.19 24.12
CA GLY A 87 -0.17 -7.99 23.42
C GLY A 87 -0.03 -8.97 22.26
N THR A 88 0.49 -8.49 21.13
CA THR A 88 1.24 -9.36 20.23
C THR A 88 2.57 -8.69 19.91
N LYS A 89 3.61 -9.35 20.42
CA LYS A 89 5.04 -9.14 20.20
C LYS A 89 5.36 -8.66 18.78
N GLY A 90 6.11 -7.57 18.70
CA GLY A 90 6.91 -7.26 17.53
C GLY A 90 7.96 -8.34 17.26
N GLN A 91 8.27 -8.55 15.99
CA GLN A 91 9.56 -9.10 15.57
C GLN A 91 10.22 -8.12 14.59
N PRO A 92 11.52 -7.84 14.76
CA PRO A 92 12.28 -6.99 13.85
C PRO A 92 12.71 -7.81 12.64
N LYS A 93 12.37 -7.36 11.43
CA LYS A 93 12.95 -7.90 10.19
C LYS A 93 14.17 -7.06 9.83
N LYS A 94 15.32 -7.70 9.96
CA LYS A 94 16.68 -7.17 9.79
C LYS A 94 16.89 -6.53 8.42
N SER A 95 17.48 -5.35 8.46
CA SER A 95 18.27 -4.73 7.40
C SER A 95 19.43 -5.64 6.98
N ALA A 96 19.60 -5.88 5.68
CA ALA A 96 20.90 -6.05 5.01
C ALA A 96 20.72 -6.35 3.51
N LYS A 97 21.06 -5.38 2.65
CA LYS A 97 21.89 -5.66 1.47
C LYS A 97 22.68 -4.40 1.09
N PRO A 98 24.01 -4.51 0.91
CA PRO A 98 24.88 -3.34 0.80
C PRO A 98 24.99 -2.85 -0.65
N SER A 99 25.13 -1.53 -0.75
CA SER A 99 25.57 -0.79 -1.92
C SER A 99 27.05 -1.07 -2.24
N ARG A 100 27.39 -1.31 -3.51
CA ARG A 100 28.70 -0.98 -4.12
C ARG A 100 28.41 -0.47 -5.54
N LYS A 101 28.45 0.85 -5.78
CA LYS A 101 29.57 1.60 -6.43
C LYS A 101 30.11 0.85 -7.65
N SER A 102 29.68 1.19 -8.87
CA SER A 102 30.19 2.28 -9.73
C SER A 102 31.63 2.05 -10.21
N GLU A 103 31.81 1.44 -11.38
CA GLU A 103 32.95 1.70 -12.27
C GLU A 103 32.49 1.61 -13.73
N GLY A 104 32.63 2.74 -14.43
CA GLY A 104 32.54 2.86 -15.90
C GLY A 104 33.92 2.62 -16.56
N PRO A 105 34.11 3.00 -17.83
CA PRO A 105 34.47 2.05 -18.88
C PRO A 105 35.94 2.11 -19.31
N ALA A 106 36.49 0.99 -19.81
CA ALA A 106 37.76 0.97 -20.53
C ALA A 106 37.80 -0.06 -21.67
N GLN A 107 37.68 0.49 -22.88
CA GLN A 107 38.36 0.14 -24.13
C GLN A 107 39.15 -1.18 -24.21
N ARG A 108 38.86 -1.97 -25.25
CA ARG A 108 39.90 -2.60 -26.07
C ARG A 108 39.41 -2.95 -27.47
N ARG A 109 39.94 -2.19 -28.44
CA ARG A 109 40.02 -2.53 -29.86
C ARG A 109 40.67 -3.92 -30.03
N ALA A 110 40.11 -4.74 -30.91
CA ALA A 110 40.88 -5.71 -31.67
C ALA A 110 40.18 -5.99 -33.01
N THR A 111 40.84 -5.55 -34.06
CA THR A 111 40.61 -5.87 -35.47
C THR A 111 40.89 -7.35 -35.75
N ALA A 112 40.08 -8.03 -36.55
CA ALA A 112 40.57 -8.99 -37.55
C ALA A 112 39.47 -9.42 -38.53
N ARG A 113 39.74 -9.15 -39.81
CA ARG A 113 39.05 -9.64 -41.00
C ARG A 113 39.22 -11.17 -41.13
N LYS A 114 38.21 -11.90 -41.58
CA LYS A 114 38.41 -13.04 -42.51
C LYS A 114 37.14 -13.30 -43.34
N LYS A 115 37.37 -13.48 -44.64
CA LYS A 115 36.44 -13.48 -45.78
C LYS A 115 35.42 -14.64 -45.78
N PRO A 116 34.31 -14.53 -46.55
CA PRO A 116 33.47 -15.67 -46.91
C PRO A 116 34.03 -16.41 -48.13
N GLY A 117 33.61 -17.66 -48.32
CA GLY A 117 33.72 -18.42 -49.57
C GLY A 117 33.03 -19.78 -49.43
N PRO A 118 32.98 -20.59 -50.50
CA PRO A 118 32.96 -20.21 -51.91
C PRO A 118 31.61 -19.62 -52.36
#